data_AF-A0A8X8GT99-F1
#
_entry.id   AF-A0A8X8GT99-F1
#
_cell.length_a   1.000
_cell.length_b   1.000
_cell.length_c   1.000
_cell.angle_alpha   90.00
_cell.angle_beta   90.00
_cell.angle_gamma   90.00
#
_symmetry.space_group_name_H-M   'P 1'
#
loop_
_entity.id
_entity.type
_entity.pdbx_description
1 polymer ?
#
loop_
_entity_poly.entity_id
_entity_poly.type
_entity_poly.pdbx_seq_one_letter_code
_entity_poly.pdbx_strand_id
1 'polypeptide(L)'
;ANALNHKGYVTKKGNPFSISAVTYILSNPFYIGKIQFAKYKDWNDKRRKGLNDKPVIAEGKHTPIISQSLWDKVQARKKQVSEKPQVHGKGTNILTGLISCPQCSAPMAASNTTNTLKDGTKKRIRYYSCSNFRNKGSKVCSANSVRADVIEKYVMDQILEIVKSDKVLKQVVERVNQENQVDVAALNHDIAYKQQQFDEISTKLKNLIQTIE
;
A
#
# COMPACT_ATOMS: atom_id res chain seq x y z
N ALA A 1 18.93 -8.42 12.85
CA ALA A 1 18.71 -9.31 11.70
C ALA A 1 20.02 -9.56 10.96
N ASN A 2 20.54 -8.59 10.20
CA ASN A 2 21.74 -8.76 9.36
C ASN A 2 22.93 -9.42 10.09
N ALA A 3 23.29 -8.92 11.27
CA ALA A 3 24.41 -9.46 12.05
C ALA A 3 24.20 -10.92 12.47
N LEU A 4 22.98 -11.34 12.81
CA LEU A 4 22.68 -12.74 13.16
C LEU A 4 22.84 -13.64 11.94
N ASN A 5 22.34 -13.18 10.79
CA ASN A 5 22.41 -13.93 9.54
C ASN A 5 23.86 -14.09 9.05
N HIS A 6 24.69 -13.05 9.18
CA HIS A 6 26.13 -13.14 8.88
C HIS A 6 26.87 -14.14 9.77
N LYS A 7 26.47 -14.26 11.04
CA LYS A 7 26.99 -15.27 11.96
C LYS A 7 26.47 -16.69 11.69
N GLY A 8 25.62 -16.90 10.69
CA GLY A 8 25.08 -18.20 10.34
C GLY A 8 23.90 -18.67 11.19
N TYR A 9 23.37 -17.83 12.10
CA TYR A 9 22.21 -18.20 12.90
C TYR A 9 20.92 -18.21 12.07
N VAL A 10 20.10 -19.23 12.26
CA VAL A 10 18.81 -19.41 11.58
C VAL A 10 17.67 -19.58 12.58
N THR A 11 16.45 -19.32 12.13
CA THR A 11 15.23 -19.61 12.90
C THR A 11 15.01 -21.12 13.03
N LYS A 12 14.10 -21.54 13.93
CA LYS A 12 13.71 -22.96 14.09
C LYS A 12 13.34 -23.67 12.77
N LYS A 13 12.81 -22.93 11.80
CA LYS A 13 12.42 -23.44 10.46
C LYS A 13 13.54 -23.33 9.41
N GLY A 14 14.79 -23.05 9.81
CA GLY A 14 15.92 -22.86 8.90
C GLY A 14 15.93 -21.54 8.12
N ASN A 15 14.98 -20.63 8.36
CA ASN A 15 14.92 -19.35 7.66
C ASN A 15 15.87 -18.30 8.27
N PRO A 16 16.41 -17.35 7.47
CA PRO A 16 17.13 -16.20 7.99
C PRO A 16 16.26 -15.32 8.91
N PHE A 17 16.87 -14.69 9.90
CA PHE A 17 16.18 -13.74 10.79
C PHE A 17 15.75 -12.48 10.03
N SER A 18 14.47 -12.14 10.12
CA SER A 18 13.93 -10.84 9.70
C SER A 18 13.99 -9.82 10.84
N ILE A 19 13.85 -8.53 10.53
CA ILE A 19 13.66 -7.48 11.54
C ILE A 19 12.44 -7.82 12.41
N SER A 20 11.33 -8.22 11.81
CA SER A 20 10.11 -8.58 12.54
C SER A 20 10.30 -9.73 13.52
N ALA A 21 11.05 -10.77 13.14
CA ALA A 21 11.35 -11.91 14.01
C ALA A 21 12.19 -11.49 15.22
N VAL A 22 13.23 -10.67 15.00
CA VAL A 22 14.05 -10.14 16.09
C VAL A 22 13.24 -9.22 16.99
N THR A 23 12.43 -8.33 16.43
CA THR A 23 11.55 -7.45 17.20
C THR A 23 10.57 -8.24 18.06
N TYR A 24 10.00 -9.32 17.53
CA TYR A 24 9.12 -10.22 18.27
C TYR A 24 9.85 -10.88 19.45
N ILE A 25 11.05 -11.39 19.25
CA ILE A 25 11.87 -11.98 20.32
C ILE A 25 12.12 -10.95 21.42
N LEU A 26 12.55 -9.73 21.05
CA LEU A 26 12.82 -8.64 21.99
C LEU A 26 11.54 -8.03 22.62
N SER A 27 10.35 -8.46 22.22
CA SER A 27 9.06 -7.99 22.76
C SER A 27 8.30 -9.08 23.50
N ASN A 28 8.81 -10.30 23.57
CA ASN A 28 8.11 -11.39 24.22
C ASN A 28 8.47 -11.49 25.72
N PRO A 29 7.53 -11.23 26.64
CA PRO A 29 7.78 -11.30 28.08
C PRO A 29 8.05 -12.73 28.58
N PHE A 30 7.88 -13.74 27.72
CA PHE A 30 8.29 -15.12 28.02
C PHE A 30 9.75 -15.21 28.47
N TYR A 31 10.65 -14.41 27.92
CA TYR A 31 12.08 -14.46 28.27
C TYR A 31 12.40 -13.97 29.68
N ILE A 32 11.48 -13.25 30.35
CA ILE A 32 11.60 -12.82 31.75
C ILE A 32 10.75 -13.66 32.72
N GLY A 33 10.30 -14.85 32.30
CA GLY A 33 9.48 -15.73 33.15
C GLY A 33 7.98 -15.46 33.09
N LYS A 34 7.50 -14.51 32.27
CA LYS A 34 6.08 -14.11 32.25
C LYS A 34 5.33 -14.67 31.05
N ILE A 35 4.05 -14.98 31.21
CA ILE A 35 3.18 -15.48 30.15
C ILE A 35 2.18 -14.39 29.76
N GLN A 36 2.06 -14.13 28.46
CA GLN A 36 1.11 -13.17 27.90
C GLN A 36 -0.09 -13.90 27.29
N PHE A 37 -1.30 -13.56 27.75
CA PHE A 37 -2.57 -14.05 27.24
C PHE A 37 -3.43 -12.91 26.66
N ALA A 38 -4.36 -13.26 25.77
CA ALA A 38 -5.30 -12.32 25.14
C ALA A 38 -4.61 -11.11 24.45
N LYS A 39 -3.51 -11.35 23.74
CA LYS A 39 -2.79 -10.30 22.98
C LYS A 39 -3.65 -9.64 21.90
N TYR A 40 -4.57 -10.39 21.31
CA TYR A 40 -5.50 -9.90 20.29
C TYR A 40 -6.95 -10.15 20.76
N LYS A 41 -7.83 -9.18 20.51
CA LYS A 41 -9.30 -9.28 20.66
C LYS A 41 -9.95 -9.55 19.30
N ASP A 42 -11.13 -10.15 19.31
CA ASP A 42 -11.96 -10.39 18.12
C ASP A 42 -11.17 -11.04 16.97
N TRP A 43 -10.45 -12.13 17.27
CA TRP A 43 -9.52 -12.74 16.31
C TRP A 43 -10.17 -13.10 14.97
N ASN A 44 -11.42 -13.57 14.99
CA ASN A 44 -12.15 -13.97 13.79
C ASN A 44 -12.38 -12.79 12.85
N ASP A 45 -12.71 -11.60 13.38
CA ASP A 45 -13.06 -10.44 12.56
C ASP A 45 -11.83 -9.56 12.26
N LYS A 46 -11.05 -9.23 13.29
CA LYS A 46 -9.98 -8.22 13.20
C LYS A 46 -8.60 -8.84 13.01
N ARG A 47 -8.42 -10.14 13.31
CA ARG A 47 -7.12 -10.83 13.30
C ARG A 47 -6.05 -9.98 14.00
N ARG A 48 -4.91 -9.73 13.33
CA ARG A 48 -3.80 -8.92 13.88
C ARG A 48 -4.12 -7.43 14.06
N LYS A 49 -5.22 -6.91 13.48
CA LYS A 49 -5.67 -5.53 13.69
C LYS A 49 -6.37 -5.33 15.04
N GLY A 50 -6.89 -6.40 15.65
CA GLY A 50 -7.52 -6.37 16.96
C GLY A 50 -6.49 -6.42 18.10
N LEU A 51 -5.48 -5.56 18.09
CA LEU A 51 -4.48 -5.55 19.17
C LEU A 51 -5.15 -5.16 20.50
N ASN A 52 -4.89 -5.91 21.57
CA ASN A 52 -5.41 -5.59 22.89
C ASN A 52 -4.47 -4.60 23.60
N ASP A 53 -5.00 -3.45 24.02
CA ASP A 53 -4.25 -2.45 24.80
C ASP A 53 -3.84 -2.95 26.18
N LYS A 54 -4.60 -3.89 26.75
CA LYS A 54 -4.38 -4.47 28.09
C LYS A 54 -4.37 -6.00 28.01
N PRO A 55 -3.32 -6.60 27.46
CA PRO A 55 -3.16 -8.05 27.49
C PRO A 55 -2.90 -8.53 28.93
N VAL A 56 -3.39 -9.70 29.27
CA VAL A 56 -3.14 -10.30 30.59
C VAL A 56 -1.70 -10.80 30.62
N ILE A 57 -0.91 -10.32 31.58
CA ILE A 57 0.47 -10.78 31.79
C ILE A 57 0.52 -11.39 33.19
N ALA A 58 0.87 -12.67 33.28
CA ALA A 58 0.96 -13.42 34.52
C ALA A 58 2.37 -14.03 34.69
N GLU A 59 2.74 -14.35 35.91
CA GLU A 59 3.98 -15.07 36.19
C GLU A 59 3.88 -16.52 35.69
N GLY A 60 4.89 -16.96 34.94
CA GLY A 60 5.01 -18.32 34.44
C GLY A 60 5.74 -19.22 35.42
N LYS A 61 5.62 -20.53 35.22
CA LYS A 61 6.33 -21.55 36.02
C LYS A 61 7.75 -21.83 35.52
N HIS A 62 8.15 -21.27 34.38
CA HIS A 62 9.44 -21.53 33.75
C HIS A 62 10.52 -20.58 34.26
N THR A 63 11.76 -21.05 34.26
CA THR A 63 12.92 -20.23 34.62
C THR A 63 13.12 -19.11 33.58
N PRO A 64 13.27 -17.84 34.02
CA PRO A 64 13.61 -16.74 33.13
C PRO A 64 14.94 -16.98 32.39
N ILE A 65 14.99 -16.61 31.12
CA ILE A 65 16.22 -16.71 30.29
C ILE A 65 17.08 -15.44 30.47
N ILE A 66 16.44 -14.29 30.70
CA ILE A 66 17.11 -13.01 30.94
C ILE A 66 16.58 -12.34 32.21
N SER A 67 17.39 -11.46 32.80
CA SER A 67 16.98 -10.71 33.98
C SER A 67 15.98 -9.59 33.65
N GLN A 68 15.15 -9.24 34.63
CA GLN A 68 14.21 -8.11 34.53
C GLN A 68 14.95 -6.80 34.21
N SER A 69 16.10 -6.54 34.85
CA SER A 69 16.91 -5.35 34.59
C SER A 69 17.38 -5.23 33.14
N LEU A 70 17.81 -6.34 32.52
CA LEU A 70 18.22 -6.34 31.11
C LEU A 70 17.02 -6.09 30.18
N TRP A 71 15.88 -6.71 30.49
CA TRP A 71 14.64 -6.50 29.76
C TRP A 71 14.21 -5.03 29.75
N ASP A 72 14.20 -4.39 30.93
CA ASP A 72 13.77 -3.00 31.08
C ASP A 72 14.67 -2.05 30.27
N LYS A 73 15.99 -2.27 30.28
CA LYS A 73 16.94 -1.52 29.44
C LYS A 73 16.62 -1.66 27.94
N VAL A 74 16.28 -2.87 27.50
CA VAL A 74 15.90 -3.12 26.10
C VAL A 74 14.58 -2.43 25.75
N GLN A 75 13.55 -2.51 26.60
CA GLN A 75 12.27 -1.86 26.35
C GLN A 75 12.41 -0.32 26.36
N ALA A 76 13.20 0.24 27.27
CA ALA A 76 13.49 1.67 27.32
C ALA A 76 14.15 2.14 26.02
N ARG A 77 15.18 1.43 25.54
CA ARG A 77 15.83 1.75 24.27
C ARG A 77 14.86 1.67 23.09
N LYS A 78 13.96 0.67 23.08
CA LYS A 78 12.94 0.54 22.03
C LYS A 78 11.95 1.71 22.05
N LYS A 79 11.51 2.13 23.24
CA LYS A 79 10.62 3.28 23.42
C LYS A 79 11.25 4.58 22.89
N GLN A 80 12.51 4.84 23.26
CA GLN A 80 13.27 5.99 22.75
C GLN A 80 13.40 5.99 21.22
N VAL A 81 13.57 4.81 20.59
CA VAL A 81 13.64 4.71 19.12
C VAL A 81 12.27 4.93 18.48
N SER A 82 11.18 4.45 19.10
CA SER A 82 9.82 4.64 18.57
C SER A 82 9.30 6.06 18.66
N GLU A 83 9.77 6.84 19.65
CA GLU A 83 9.40 8.25 19.83
C GLU A 83 10.04 9.17 18.78
N LYS A 84 11.05 8.68 18.05
CA LYS A 84 11.62 9.43 16.92
C LYS A 84 10.56 9.56 15.82
N PRO A 85 10.31 10.78 15.29
CA PRO A 85 9.35 11.00 14.23
C PRO A 85 9.59 10.01 13.08
N GLN A 86 8.68 9.08 12.91
CA GLN A 86 8.67 8.24 11.73
C GLN A 86 8.16 9.12 10.59
N VAL A 87 9.00 9.39 9.59
CA VAL A 87 8.56 10.07 8.37
C VAL A 87 7.69 9.09 7.58
N HIS A 88 6.45 8.93 8.03
CA HIS A 88 5.38 8.27 7.29
C HIS A 88 4.80 9.26 6.29
N GLY A 89 5.62 9.70 5.33
CA GLY A 89 5.07 10.34 4.15
C GLY A 89 4.22 9.30 3.42
N LYS A 90 2.98 9.65 3.06
CA LYS A 90 2.22 8.93 2.02
C LYS A 90 3.15 8.84 0.80
N GLY A 91 3.72 7.67 0.57
CA GLY A 91 4.85 7.52 -0.33
C GLY A 91 4.44 7.83 -1.77
N THR A 92 5.25 8.61 -2.48
CA THR A 92 5.08 8.91 -3.92
C THR A 92 5.56 7.76 -4.82
N ASN A 93 5.93 6.62 -4.24
CA ASN A 93 6.54 5.49 -4.94
C ASN A 93 5.46 4.53 -5.48
N ILE A 94 4.96 4.82 -6.68
CA ILE A 94 3.83 4.16 -7.33
C ILE A 94 4.07 2.68 -7.70
N LEU A 95 5.33 2.25 -7.84
CA LEU A 95 5.70 0.88 -8.23
C LEU A 95 6.02 -0.03 -7.04
N THR A 96 5.73 0.41 -5.81
CA THR A 96 6.06 -0.35 -4.60
C THR A 96 5.31 -1.69 -4.61
N GLY A 97 6.05 -2.80 -4.54
CA GLY A 97 5.46 -4.14 -4.59
C GLY A 97 5.08 -4.64 -5.98
N LEU A 98 5.13 -3.79 -7.02
CA LEU A 98 4.92 -4.19 -8.42
C LEU A 98 6.23 -4.66 -9.07
N ILE A 99 7.32 -3.93 -8.82
CA ILE A 99 8.65 -4.32 -9.33
C ILE A 99 9.35 -5.30 -8.39
N SER A 100 10.09 -6.22 -8.99
CA SER A 100 10.75 -7.34 -8.31
C SER A 100 12.27 -7.23 -8.39
N CYS A 101 12.95 -7.70 -7.36
CA CYS A 101 14.40 -7.71 -7.29
C CYS A 101 14.98 -8.71 -8.32
N PRO A 102 15.96 -8.31 -9.16
CA PRO A 102 16.51 -9.18 -10.19
C PRO A 102 17.30 -10.38 -9.63
N GLN A 103 17.77 -10.29 -8.38
CA GLN A 103 18.60 -11.33 -7.76
C GLN A 103 17.78 -12.38 -6.99
N CYS A 104 16.71 -11.96 -6.32
CA CYS A 104 15.96 -12.86 -5.40
C CYS A 104 14.46 -12.89 -5.66
N SER A 105 13.99 -12.22 -6.71
CA SER A 105 12.58 -12.09 -7.13
C SER A 105 11.63 -11.55 -6.06
N ALA A 106 12.14 -11.14 -4.90
CA ALA A 106 11.34 -10.52 -3.86
C ALA A 106 10.88 -9.13 -4.32
N PRO A 107 9.68 -8.67 -3.88
CA PRO A 107 9.20 -7.35 -4.22
C PRO A 107 10.18 -6.27 -3.75
N MET A 108 10.27 -5.18 -4.49
CA MET A 108 11.05 -4.01 -4.09
C MET A 108 10.17 -3.03 -3.32
N ALA A 109 10.75 -2.44 -2.27
CA ALA A 109 10.09 -1.50 -1.38
C ALA A 109 10.73 -0.11 -1.48
N ALA A 110 9.94 0.93 -1.22
CA ALA A 110 10.43 2.30 -1.17
C ALA A 110 11.59 2.45 -0.17
N SER A 111 12.64 3.11 -0.62
CA SER A 111 13.83 3.46 0.14
C SER A 111 14.20 4.90 -0.20
N ASN A 112 14.05 5.81 0.75
CA ASN A 112 14.21 7.24 0.53
C ASN A 112 15.37 7.77 1.38
N THR A 113 16.22 8.60 0.79
CA THR A 113 17.34 9.26 1.47
C THR A 113 17.23 10.75 1.27
N THR A 114 17.48 11.52 2.33
CA THR A 114 17.53 12.99 2.26
C THR A 114 18.97 13.42 2.43
N ASN A 115 19.53 14.03 1.40
CA ASN A 115 20.88 14.61 1.43
C ASN A 115 20.78 16.11 1.67
N THR A 116 21.69 16.65 2.49
CA THR A 116 21.86 18.10 2.62
C THR A 116 22.94 18.53 1.63
N LEU A 117 22.61 19.45 0.73
CA LEU A 117 23.52 20.04 -0.24
C LEU A 117 24.45 21.06 0.44
N LYS A 118 25.49 21.50 -0.27
CA LYS A 118 26.49 22.45 0.27
C LYS A 118 25.88 23.81 0.66
N ASP A 119 24.79 24.20 0.02
CA ASP A 119 24.00 25.41 0.26
C ASP A 119 23.00 25.25 1.44
N GLY A 120 22.98 24.10 2.11
CA GLY A 120 22.04 23.80 3.19
C GLY A 120 20.69 23.24 2.70
N THR A 121 20.43 23.19 1.39
CA THR A 121 19.17 22.70 0.83
C THR A 121 19.04 21.19 1.01
N LYS A 122 17.86 20.72 1.46
CA LYS A 122 17.57 19.28 1.62
C LYS A 122 17.01 18.69 0.33
N LYS A 123 17.78 17.82 -0.32
CA LYS A 123 17.37 17.06 -1.51
C LYS A 123 16.95 15.65 -1.13
N ARG A 124 15.67 15.32 -1.33
CA ARG A 124 15.15 13.96 -1.14
C ARG A 124 15.32 13.15 -2.42
N ILE A 125 16.02 12.03 -2.32
CA ILE A 125 16.21 11.06 -3.40
C ILE A 125 15.40 9.81 -3.09
N ARG A 126 14.65 9.34 -4.09
CA ARG A 126 13.75 8.19 -3.98
C ARG A 126 14.33 6.99 -4.70
N TYR A 127 14.27 5.83 -4.06
CA TYR A 127 14.70 4.56 -4.61
C TYR A 127 13.65 3.48 -4.36
N TYR A 128 13.69 2.46 -5.20
CA TYR A 128 13.15 1.15 -4.88
C TYR A 128 14.33 0.23 -4.53
N SER A 129 14.23 -0.50 -3.43
CA SER A 129 15.29 -1.42 -2.99
C SER A 129 14.68 -2.76 -2.60
N CYS A 130 15.45 -3.83 -2.75
CA CYS A 130 15.05 -5.20 -2.42
C CYS A 130 14.50 -5.30 -0.98
N SER A 131 13.27 -5.79 -0.83
CA SER A 131 12.63 -5.96 0.49
C SER A 131 13.34 -7.00 1.36
N ASN A 132 13.86 -8.08 0.77
CA ASN A 132 14.62 -9.10 1.49
C ASN A 132 15.93 -8.53 2.06
N PHE A 133 16.67 -7.74 1.29
CA PHE A 133 17.85 -7.03 1.81
C PHE A 133 17.48 -6.10 2.95
N ARG A 134 16.44 -5.27 2.79
CA ARG A 134 16.03 -4.33 3.83
C ARG A 134 15.56 -5.03 5.12
N ASN A 135 14.92 -6.18 4.99
CA ASN A 135 14.32 -6.90 6.13
C ASN A 135 15.29 -7.91 6.78
N LYS A 136 16.14 -8.57 6.01
CA LYS A 136 17.00 -9.68 6.47
C LYS A 136 18.50 -9.34 6.37
N GLY A 137 18.87 -8.35 5.58
CA GLY A 137 20.24 -7.84 5.47
C GLY A 137 21.02 -8.39 4.27
N SER A 138 22.27 -7.92 4.14
CA SER A 138 23.18 -8.22 3.01
C SER A 138 23.54 -9.69 2.87
N LYS A 139 23.42 -10.49 3.93
CA LYS A 139 23.64 -11.94 3.82
C LYS A 139 22.61 -12.63 2.93
N VAL A 140 21.39 -12.09 2.84
CA VAL A 140 20.28 -12.72 2.09
C VAL A 140 20.18 -12.22 0.66
N CYS A 141 20.41 -10.92 0.44
CA CYS A 141 20.36 -10.31 -0.88
C CYS A 141 21.10 -8.96 -0.84
N SER A 142 21.42 -8.38 -2.00
CA SER A 142 21.93 -7.02 -2.12
C SER A 142 20.80 -5.98 -2.15
N ALA A 143 21.13 -4.71 -1.94
CA ALA A 143 20.14 -3.63 -1.98
C ALA A 143 19.42 -3.56 -3.33
N ASN A 144 20.15 -3.80 -4.43
CA ASN A 144 19.66 -3.75 -5.80
C ASN A 144 18.79 -2.51 -6.03
N SER A 145 19.26 -1.37 -5.54
CA SER A 145 18.49 -0.13 -5.51
C SER A 145 18.43 0.49 -6.91
N VAL A 146 17.23 0.83 -7.35
CA VAL A 146 17.01 1.61 -8.58
C VAL A 146 16.38 2.95 -8.21
N ARG A 147 16.82 4.02 -8.88
CA ARG A 147 16.23 5.35 -8.73
C ARG A 147 14.77 5.32 -9.16
N ALA A 148 13.90 5.82 -8.28
CA ALA A 148 12.46 5.75 -8.51
C ALA A 148 12.05 6.52 -9.76
N ASP A 149 12.61 7.70 -9.98
CA ASP A 149 12.27 8.55 -11.13
C ASP A 149 12.69 7.93 -12.47
N VAL A 150 13.80 7.18 -12.50
CA VAL A 150 14.26 6.48 -13.72
C VAL A 150 13.31 5.33 -14.07
N ILE A 151 13.01 4.46 -13.11
CA ILE A 151 12.15 3.30 -13.37
C ILE A 151 10.68 3.69 -13.56
N GLU A 152 10.19 4.69 -12.83
CA GLU A 152 8.83 5.23 -13.00
C GLU A 152 8.66 5.81 -14.39
N LYS A 153 9.64 6.60 -14.87
CA LYS A 153 9.61 7.12 -16.24
C LYS A 153 9.60 5.98 -17.26
N TYR A 154 10.50 5.01 -17.15
CA TYR A 154 10.55 3.87 -18.07
C TYR A 154 9.21 3.11 -18.14
N VAL A 155 8.62 2.80 -16.98
CA VAL A 155 7.32 2.11 -16.93
C VAL A 155 6.21 2.97 -17.54
N MET A 156 6.20 4.28 -17.27
CA MET A 156 5.22 5.19 -17.88
C MET A 156 5.37 5.27 -19.39
N ASP A 157 6.61 5.35 -19.90
CA ASP A 157 6.88 5.39 -21.34
C ASP A 157 6.39 4.10 -22.02
N GLN A 158 6.60 2.94 -21.41
CA GLN A 158 6.10 1.65 -21.90
C GLN A 158 4.57 1.57 -21.87
N ILE A 159 3.92 2.07 -20.81
CA ILE A 159 2.45 2.15 -20.74
C ILE A 159 1.93 3.04 -21.87
N LEU A 160 2.54 4.21 -22.10
CA LEU A 160 2.15 5.13 -23.17
C LEU A 160 2.30 4.49 -24.56
N GLU A 161 3.33 3.70 -24.79
CA GLU A 161 3.52 2.95 -26.03
C GLU A 161 2.40 1.93 -26.26
N ILE A 162 2.03 1.16 -25.22
CA ILE A 162 0.93 0.19 -25.30
C ILE A 162 -0.41 0.90 -25.56
N VAL A 163 -0.67 2.02 -24.88
CA VAL A 163 -1.90 2.80 -25.05
C VAL A 163 -2.01 3.37 -26.47
N LYS A 164 -0.90 3.72 -27.11
CA LYS A 164 -0.87 4.19 -28.50
C LYS A 164 -1.08 3.09 -29.53
N SER A 165 -1.08 1.82 -29.14
CA SER A 165 -1.33 0.74 -30.08
C SER A 165 -2.76 0.80 -30.63
N ASP A 166 -2.91 0.70 -31.95
CA ASP A 166 -4.22 0.77 -32.63
C ASP A 166 -5.23 -0.22 -32.07
N LYS A 167 -4.77 -1.38 -31.59
CA LYS A 167 -5.63 -2.39 -30.99
C LYS A 167 -6.27 -1.89 -29.70
N VAL A 168 -5.48 -1.29 -28.80
CA VAL A 168 -5.99 -0.76 -27.52
C VAL A 168 -6.87 0.45 -27.79
N LEU A 169 -6.48 1.35 -28.69
CA LEU A 169 -7.29 2.50 -29.08
C LEU A 169 -8.66 2.08 -29.63
N LYS A 170 -8.70 1.11 -30.55
CA LYS A 170 -9.96 0.58 -31.09
C LYS A 170 -10.85 -0.02 -29.99
N GLN A 171 -10.28 -0.83 -29.10
CA GLN A 171 -11.04 -1.42 -27.99
C GLN A 171 -11.59 -0.38 -27.02
N VAL A 172 -10.81 0.67 -26.72
CA VAL A 172 -11.27 1.77 -25.86
C VAL A 172 -12.38 2.55 -26.55
N VAL A 173 -12.23 2.89 -27.83
CA VAL A 173 -13.26 3.60 -28.62
C VAL A 173 -14.54 2.77 -28.73
N GLU A 174 -14.43 1.47 -29.03
CA GLU A 174 -15.59 0.56 -29.08
C GLU A 174 -16.32 0.50 -27.74
N ARG A 175 -15.59 0.36 -26.62
CA ARG A 175 -16.22 0.32 -25.29
C ARG A 175 -16.88 1.65 -24.93
N VAL A 176 -16.23 2.78 -25.21
CA VAL A 176 -16.82 4.12 -24.99
C VAL A 176 -18.07 4.31 -25.86
N ASN A 177 -18.04 3.85 -27.11
CA ASN A 177 -19.22 3.91 -28.00
C ASN A 177 -20.34 2.97 -27.56
N GLN A 178 -20.01 1.83 -26.93
CA GLN A 178 -20.99 0.92 -26.33
C GLN A 178 -21.62 1.50 -25.06
N GLU A 179 -20.82 2.11 -24.19
CA GLU A 179 -21.30 2.78 -22.97
C GLU A 179 -22.08 4.07 -23.29
N ASN A 180 -21.72 4.77 -24.37
CA ASN A 180 -22.45 5.91 -24.91
C ASN A 180 -23.53 5.51 -25.94
N GLN A 181 -24.03 4.27 -25.92
CA GLN A 181 -25.28 3.96 -26.60
C GLN A 181 -26.41 4.68 -25.86
N VAL A 182 -26.58 5.93 -26.23
CA VAL A 182 -27.81 6.68 -26.03
C VAL A 182 -28.91 5.83 -26.65
N ASP A 183 -29.94 5.50 -25.87
CA ASP A 183 -31.10 4.78 -26.40
C ASP A 183 -31.84 5.71 -27.37
N VAL A 184 -31.39 5.69 -28.63
CA VAL A 184 -31.90 6.53 -29.70
C VAL A 184 -33.39 6.21 -29.93
N ALA A 185 -33.84 4.99 -29.64
CA ALA A 185 -35.24 4.62 -29.74
C ALA A 185 -36.07 5.30 -28.63
N ALA A 186 -35.60 5.28 -27.37
CA ALA A 186 -36.26 5.99 -26.28
C ALA A 186 -36.28 7.52 -26.50
N LEU A 187 -35.18 8.11 -26.95
CA LEU A 187 -35.13 9.54 -27.28
C LEU A 187 -36.06 9.90 -28.45
N ASN A 188 -36.10 9.09 -29.51
CA ASN A 188 -37.00 9.35 -30.64
C ASN A 188 -38.47 9.20 -30.23
N HIS A 189 -38.78 8.26 -29.32
CA HIS A 189 -40.11 8.13 -28.74
C HIS A 189 -40.50 9.38 -27.95
N ASP A 190 -39.60 9.89 -27.08
CA ASP A 190 -39.82 11.12 -26.34
C ASP A 190 -39.99 12.34 -27.27
N ILE A 191 -39.17 12.45 -28.32
CA ILE A 191 -39.30 13.52 -29.33
C ILE A 191 -40.67 13.46 -30.00
N ALA A 192 -41.10 12.27 -30.46
CA ALA A 192 -42.41 12.10 -31.10
C ALA A 192 -43.57 12.45 -30.16
N TYR A 193 -43.51 12.02 -28.90
CA TYR A 193 -44.51 12.35 -27.89
C TYR A 193 -44.57 13.85 -27.61
N LYS A 194 -43.41 14.52 -27.45
CA LYS A 194 -43.36 15.98 -27.26
C LYS A 194 -43.85 16.74 -28.47
N GLN A 195 -43.58 16.27 -29.68
CA GLN A 195 -44.07 16.87 -30.91
C GLN A 195 -45.60 16.79 -30.99
N GLN A 196 -46.18 15.63 -30.66
CA GLN A 196 -47.63 15.45 -30.61
C GLN A 196 -48.29 16.41 -29.61
N GLN A 197 -47.71 16.55 -28.41
CA GLN A 197 -48.20 17.49 -27.39
C GLN A 197 -48.10 18.94 -27.87
N PHE A 198 -47.01 19.30 -28.54
CA PHE A 198 -46.84 20.63 -29.13
C PHE A 198 -47.91 20.92 -30.19
N ASP A 199 -48.16 19.97 -31.10
CA ASP A 199 -49.16 20.11 -32.15
C ASP A 199 -50.58 20.23 -31.57
N GLU A 200 -50.89 19.49 -30.51
CA GLU A 200 -52.16 19.60 -29.78
C GLU A 200 -52.36 21.00 -29.17
N ILE A 201 -51.33 21.53 -28.50
CA ILE A 201 -51.36 22.87 -27.88
C ILE A 201 -51.43 23.95 -28.95
N SER A 202 -50.67 23.81 -30.04
CA SER A 202 -50.70 24.68 -31.23
C SER A 202 -52.10 24.76 -31.83
N THR A 203 -52.79 23.62 -31.95
CA THR A 203 -54.14 23.55 -32.50
C THR A 203 -55.15 24.23 -31.56
N LYS A 204 -55.05 23.99 -30.25
CA LYS A 204 -55.86 24.68 -29.24
C LYS A 204 -55.64 26.19 -29.27
N LEU A 205 -54.40 26.64 -29.42
CA LEU A 205 -54.05 28.06 -29.52
C LEU A 205 -54.65 28.69 -30.78
N LYS A 206 -54.54 28.05 -31.94
CA LYS A 206 -55.15 28.52 -33.19
C LYS A 206 -56.67 28.65 -33.07
N ASN A 207 -57.32 27.64 -32.49
CA ASN A 207 -58.77 27.67 -32.28
C ASN A 207 -59.18 28.83 -31.36
N LEU A 208 -58.44 29.08 -30.27
CA LEU A 208 -58.67 30.21 -29.36
C LEU A 208 -58.50 31.56 -30.04
N ILE A 209 -57.45 31.74 -30.84
CA ILE A 209 -57.24 32.99 -31.60
C ILE A 209 -58.41 33.24 -32.54
N GLN A 210 -58.88 32.21 -33.24
CA GLN A 210 -60.02 32.28 -34.15
C GLN A 210 -61.38 32.47 -33.45
N THR A 211 -61.45 32.30 -32.12
CA THR A 211 -62.66 32.61 -31.35
C THR A 211 -62.65 34.04 -30.79
N ILE A 212 -61.50 34.72 -30.82
CA ILE A 212 -61.32 36.09 -30.34
C ILE A 212 -61.40 37.11 -31.49
N GLU A 213 -61.10 36.69 -32.72
CA GLU A 213 -61.44 37.41 -33.98
C GLU A 213 -62.93 37.27 -34.33
#